data_AF-A0A931FBW2-F1
#
_entry.id   AF-A0A931FBW2-F1
#
_cell.length_a   1.000
_cell.length_b   1.000
_cell.length_c   1.000
_cell.angle_alpha   90.00
_cell.angle_beta   90.00
_cell.angle_gamma   90.00
#
_symmetry.space_group_name_H-M   'P 1'
#
loop_
_entity.id
_entity.type
_entity.pdbx_description
1 polymer ?
#
loop_
_entity_poly.entity_id
_entity_poly.type
_entity_poly.pdbx_seq_one_letter_code
_entity_poly.pdbx_strand_id
1 'polypeptide(L)'
;MGWPLRRRFLAWRMRRSSWDPDIIRALQLPVPQAVQERAQELIHEGKINTAIDEIRSSTGYDRPDARSVVLALMYSVPVPTGRAVPTRQGLTGTSH
;
A
#
# COMPACT_ATOMS: atom_id res chain seq x y z
N MET A 1 29.05 16.99 -13.60
CA MET A 1 28.10 18.04 -13.17
C MET A 1 26.71 17.44 -13.12
N GLY A 2 26.12 17.38 -11.91
CA GLY A 2 24.90 16.64 -11.60
C GLY A 2 23.65 17.28 -12.18
N TRP A 3 22.80 16.44 -12.76
CA TRP A 3 21.55 16.88 -13.38
C TRP A 3 20.52 17.29 -12.31
N PRO A 4 19.78 18.40 -12.49
CA PRO A 4 18.86 18.90 -11.47
C PRO A 4 17.65 17.99 -11.28
N LEU A 5 17.35 17.69 -10.00
CA LEU A 5 16.34 16.76 -9.47
C LEU A 5 14.90 16.97 -9.98
N ARG A 6 14.62 18.06 -10.69
CA ARG A 6 13.30 18.37 -11.26
C ARG A 6 13.01 17.71 -12.60
N ARG A 7 14.01 17.19 -13.33
CA ARG A 7 13.78 16.52 -14.64
C ARG A 7 13.47 15.02 -14.54
N ARG A 8 13.70 14.34 -13.40
CA ARG A 8 13.19 12.97 -13.14
C ARG A 8 11.66 12.94 -13.01
N PHE A 9 11.05 14.06 -12.60
CA PHE A 9 9.59 14.22 -12.51
C PHE A 9 8.88 14.17 -13.87
N LEU A 10 9.56 14.47 -14.99
CA LEU A 10 8.95 14.42 -16.32
C LEU A 10 9.06 13.04 -17.00
N ALA A 11 10.11 12.26 -16.73
CA ALA A 11 10.15 10.84 -17.09
C ALA A 11 9.11 10.03 -16.29
N TRP A 12 8.84 10.46 -15.04
CA TRP A 12 7.75 9.97 -14.20
C TRP A 12 6.35 10.33 -14.74
N ARG A 13 6.22 11.40 -15.56
CA ARG A 13 4.95 11.85 -16.16
C ARG A 13 4.66 11.27 -17.55
N MET A 14 5.66 10.77 -18.29
CA MET A 14 5.45 10.22 -19.65
C MET A 14 5.25 8.70 -19.71
N ARG A 15 5.47 7.96 -18.62
CA ARG A 15 5.15 6.51 -18.54
C ARG A 15 3.73 6.27 -17.98
N ARG A 16 2.79 7.13 -18.37
CA ARG A 16 1.42 7.25 -17.84
C ARG A 16 0.39 6.41 -18.63
N SER A 17 0.81 5.31 -19.26
CA SER A 17 -0.07 4.41 -20.04
C SER A 17 0.03 2.94 -19.68
N SER A 18 0.85 2.56 -18.70
CA SER A 18 0.77 1.25 -18.06
C SER A 18 0.67 1.51 -16.58
N TRP A 19 -0.54 1.66 -16.08
CA TRP A 19 -0.80 1.69 -14.65
C TRP A 19 -0.02 0.53 -14.04
N ASP A 20 0.88 0.83 -13.10
CA ASP A 20 1.66 -0.18 -12.42
C ASP A 20 0.65 -1.17 -11.82
N PRO A 21 0.68 -2.47 -12.20
CA PRO A 21 -0.32 -3.44 -11.74
C PRO A 21 -0.41 -3.48 -10.22
N ASP A 22 0.68 -3.12 -9.52
CA ASP A 22 0.69 -3.00 -8.07
C ASP A 22 -0.18 -1.84 -7.57
N ILE A 23 -0.22 -0.68 -8.26
CA ILE A 23 -1.07 0.44 -7.86
C ILE A 23 -2.55 0.11 -8.09
N ILE A 24 -2.89 -0.53 -9.22
CA ILE A 24 -4.28 -0.96 -9.46
C ILE A 24 -4.74 -1.93 -8.37
N ARG A 25 -3.87 -2.88 -8.00
CA ARG A 25 -4.14 -3.84 -6.94
C ARG A 25 -4.40 -3.15 -5.60
N ALA A 26 -3.59 -2.15 -5.25
CA ALA A 26 -3.75 -1.37 -4.02
C ALA A 26 -5.13 -0.67 -3.90
N LEU A 27 -5.72 -0.25 -5.02
CA LEU A 27 -7.05 0.39 -5.04
C LEU A 27 -8.20 -0.55 -4.67
N GLN A 28 -7.95 -1.87 -4.61
CA GLN A 28 -8.92 -2.88 -4.23
C GLN A 28 -8.71 -3.38 -2.79
N LEU A 29 -7.70 -2.86 -2.08
CA LEU A 29 -7.28 -3.31 -0.77
C LEU A 29 -7.69 -2.28 0.30
N PRO A 30 -8.83 -2.47 0.98
CA PRO A 30 -9.28 -1.53 2.00
C PRO A 30 -8.38 -1.58 3.25
N VAL A 31 -7.68 -0.47 3.51
CA VAL A 31 -6.80 -0.34 4.68
C VAL A 31 -7.40 0.63 5.70
N PRO A 32 -7.41 0.30 7.01
CA PRO A 32 -7.89 1.22 8.03
C PRO A 32 -7.12 2.54 8.04
N GLN A 33 -7.81 3.67 8.25
CA GLN A 33 -7.20 5.00 8.18
C GLN A 33 -5.98 5.14 9.12
N ALA A 34 -6.10 4.68 10.37
CA ALA A 34 -5.00 4.74 11.33
C ALA A 34 -3.73 3.99 10.84
N VAL A 35 -3.91 2.89 10.11
CA VAL A 35 -2.81 2.11 9.53
C VAL A 35 -2.21 2.85 8.33
N GLN A 36 -3.04 3.50 7.50
CA GLN A 36 -2.56 4.33 6.40
C GLN A 36 -1.71 5.51 6.90
N GLU A 37 -2.18 6.21 7.93
CA GLU A 37 -1.46 7.32 8.58
C GLU A 37 -0.12 6.84 9.14
N ARG A 38 -0.12 5.73 9.88
CA ARG A 38 1.10 5.14 10.42
C ARG A 38 2.08 4.68 9.34
N ALA A 39 1.58 4.08 8.27
CA ALA A 39 2.39 3.69 7.13
C ALA A 39 2.99 4.92 6.42
N GLN A 40 2.26 6.03 6.30
CA GLN A 40 2.76 7.28 5.73
C GLN A 40 3.89 7.88 6.58
N GLU A 41 3.77 7.88 7.91
CA GLU A 41 4.86 8.29 8.82
C GLU A 41 6.12 7.46 8.57
N LEU A 42 5.98 6.13 8.52
CA LEU A 42 7.10 5.22 8.27
C LEU A 42 7.74 5.44 6.88
N ILE A 43 6.93 5.77 5.86
CA ILE A 43 7.43 6.11 4.53
C ILE A 43 8.22 7.41 4.58
N HIS A 44 7.75 8.44 5.29
CA HIS A 44 8.48 9.70 5.47
C HIS A 44 9.82 9.51 6.20
N GLU A 45 9.89 8.57 7.15
CA GLU A 45 11.12 8.18 7.82
C GLU A 45 12.06 7.30 6.97
N GLY A 46 11.66 6.93 5.74
CA GLY A 46 12.41 6.03 4.86
C GLY A 46 12.35 4.55 5.25
N LYS A 47 11.48 4.18 6.21
CA LYS A 47 11.33 2.81 6.74
C LYS A 47 10.32 2.00 5.94
N ILE A 48 10.57 1.83 4.64
CA ILE A 48 9.63 1.20 3.69
C ILE A 48 9.27 -0.24 4.09
N ASN A 49 10.25 -1.06 4.48
CA ASN A 49 9.97 -2.44 4.89
C ASN A 49 9.11 -2.51 6.16
N THR A 50 9.32 -1.59 7.11
CA THR A 50 8.51 -1.48 8.31
C THR A 50 7.07 -1.06 7.99
N ALA A 51 6.88 -0.14 7.04
CA ALA A 51 5.54 0.24 6.57
C ALA A 51 4.79 -0.95 5.95
N ILE A 52 5.50 -1.81 5.18
CA ILE A 52 4.92 -3.04 4.63
C ILE A 52 4.51 -3.98 5.77
N ASP A 53 5.39 -4.23 6.73
CA ASP A 53 5.11 -5.14 7.84
C ASP A 53 3.97 -4.63 8.74
N GLU A 54 3.84 -3.31 8.92
CA GLU A 54 2.74 -2.66 9.65
C GLU A 54 1.38 -2.90 8.98
N ILE A 55 1.32 -2.79 7.65
CA ILE A 55 0.09 -3.08 6.90
C ILE A 55 -0.24 -4.57 7.03
N ARG A 56 0.73 -5.47 6.87
CA ARG A 56 0.51 -6.93 6.98
C ARG A 56 0.00 -7.33 8.35
N SER A 57 0.61 -6.81 9.42
CA SER A 57 0.22 -7.15 10.79
C SER A 57 -1.19 -6.66 11.11
N SER A 58 -1.58 -5.51 10.57
CA SER A 58 -2.87 -4.87 10.85
C SER A 58 -4.02 -5.38 9.98
N THR A 59 -3.76 -5.75 8.72
CA THR A 59 -4.81 -6.15 7.77
C THR A 59 -4.81 -7.65 7.48
N GLY A 60 -3.74 -8.37 7.81
CA GLY A 60 -3.55 -9.77 7.44
C GLY A 60 -3.16 -9.99 5.99
N TYR A 61 -2.84 -8.93 5.24
CA TYR A 61 -2.42 -9.05 3.84
C TYR A 61 -1.09 -9.79 3.69
N ASP A 62 -0.97 -10.50 2.57
CA ASP A 62 0.30 -11.04 2.14
C ASP A 62 1.28 -9.92 1.74
N ARG A 63 2.57 -10.29 1.68
CA ARG A 63 3.65 -9.35 1.42
C ARG A 63 3.49 -8.56 0.11
N PRO A 64 3.08 -9.15 -1.04
CA PRO A 64 2.89 -8.38 -2.26
C PRO A 64 1.71 -7.42 -2.14
N ASP A 65 0.58 -7.81 -1.55
CA ASP A 65 -0.56 -6.91 -1.29
C ASP A 65 -0.17 -5.70 -0.44
N ALA A 66 0.51 -5.93 0.68
CA ALA A 66 0.97 -4.84 1.53
C ALA A 66 1.99 -3.93 0.82
N ARG A 67 2.88 -4.50 -0.01
CA ARG A 67 3.80 -3.71 -0.83
C ARG A 67 3.06 -2.83 -1.83
N SER A 68 2.04 -3.36 -2.50
CA SER A 68 1.18 -2.60 -3.42
C SER A 68 0.57 -1.39 -2.73
N VAL A 69 0.05 -1.56 -1.50
CA VAL A 69 -0.50 -0.44 -0.72
C VAL A 69 0.58 0.59 -0.36
N VAL A 70 1.75 0.17 0.12
CA VAL A 70 2.84 1.10 0.44
C VAL A 70 3.28 1.89 -0.80
N LEU A 71 3.35 1.25 -1.97
CA LEU A 71 3.66 1.93 -3.23
C LEU A 71 2.59 2.98 -3.56
N ALA A 72 1.31 2.63 -3.43
CA ALA A 72 0.21 3.59 -3.64
C ALA A 72 0.31 4.80 -2.71
N LEU A 73 0.56 4.58 -1.41
CA LEU A 73 0.74 5.67 -0.42
C LEU A 73 1.97 6.53 -0.74
N MET A 74 3.09 5.91 -1.12
CA MET A 74 4.33 6.60 -1.50
C MET A 74 4.14 7.49 -2.74
N TYR A 75 3.27 7.08 -3.67
CA TYR A 75 2.90 7.88 -4.84
C TYR A 75 1.69 8.80 -4.60
N SER A 76 1.22 8.92 -3.35
CA SER A 76 0.05 9.73 -2.98
C SER A 76 -1.21 9.36 -3.77
N VAL A 77 -1.34 8.08 -4.13
CA VAL A 77 -2.56 7.52 -4.71
C VAL A 77 -3.52 7.19 -3.57
N PRO A 78 -4.80 7.61 -3.65
CA PRO A 78 -5.76 7.36 -2.60
C PRO A 78 -6.04 5.86 -2.48
N VAL A 79 -5.73 5.27 -1.31
CA VAL A 79 -6.06 3.89 -0.97
C VAL A 79 -7.44 3.87 -0.31
N PRO A 80 -8.35 2.96 -0.69
CA PRO A 80 -9.67 2.89 -0.07
C PRO A 80 -9.55 2.67 1.44
N THR A 81 -10.26 3.50 2.20
CA THR A 81 -10.37 3.34 3.65
C THR A 81 -11.47 2.33 3.95
N GLY A 82 -11.12 1.27 4.66
CA GLY A 82 -12.12 0.29 5.10
C GLY A 82 -11.58 -0.58 6.20
N ARG A 83 -12.49 -1.29 6.87
CA ARG A 83 -12.10 -2.35 7.79
C ARG A 83 -11.50 -3.47 6.93
N ALA A 84 -10.21 -3.75 7.09
CA ALA A 84 -9.62 -4.95 6.51
C ALA A 84 -10.49 -6.12 6.96
N VAL A 85 -11.18 -6.76 6.02
CA VAL A 85 -11.99 -7.93 6.34
C VAL A 85 -10.98 -8.98 6.77
N PRO A 86 -10.97 -9.43 8.04
CA PRO A 86 -10.15 -10.56 8.38
C PRO A 86 -10.75 -11.72 7.58
N THR A 87 -10.07 -12.15 6.53
CA THR A 87 -10.40 -13.38 5.81
C THR A 87 -10.05 -14.55 6.72
N ARG A 88 -10.79 -14.68 7.82
CA ARG A 88 -10.82 -15.82 8.70
C ARG A 88 -11.89 -16.72 8.13
N GLN A 89 -11.56 -17.43 7.04
CA GLN A 89 -12.19 -18.70 6.74
C GLN A 89 -11.80 -19.67 7.87
N GLY A 90 -12.52 -19.53 8.98
CA GLY A 90 -12.46 -20.33 10.18
C GLY A 90 -13.86 -20.40 10.76
N LEU A 91 -14.86 -20.62 9.90
CA LEU A 91 -16.17 -21.12 10.31
C LEU A 91 -16.05 -22.63 10.43
N THR A 92 -15.35 -23.08 11.48
CA THR A 92 -15.64 -24.39 12.04
C THR A 92 -17.06 -24.30 12.58
N GLY A 93 -18.02 -24.73 11.77
CA GLY A 93 -19.37 -24.99 12.22
C GLY A 93 -19.33 -26.14 13.22
N THR A 94 -19.19 -25.81 14.50
CA THR A 94 -19.61 -26.68 15.58
C THR A 94 -21.12 -26.50 15.71
N SER A 95 -21.87 -27.50 15.27
CA SER A 95 -23.29 -27.62 15.60
C SER A 95 -23.55 -29.06 16.00
N HIS A 96 -23.90 -29.17 17.29
CA HIS A 96 -24.58 -30.22 18.06
C HIS A 96 -25.00 -31.51 17.36
#